data_AF-A0A3M6UQS4-F1
#
_entry.id   AF-A0A3M6UQS4-F1
#
_cell.length_a   1.000
_cell.length_b   1.000
_cell.length_c   1.000
_cell.angle_alpha   90.00
_cell.angle_beta   90.00
_cell.angle_gamma   90.00
#
_symmetry.space_group_name_H-M   'P 1'
#
loop_
_entity.id
_entity.type
_entity.pdbx_description
1 polymer ?
#
loop_
_entity_poly.entity_id
_entity_poly.type
_entity_poly.pdbx_seq_one_letter_code
_entity_poly.pdbx_strand_id
1 'polypeptide(L)'
;MGQDDCKRCSIGTFVSEQRSPGTTAADCVACPYGTLSNETAEHRACRCLRNFYRLDRFGPCTACPPNGLVCEKDTAILAPNYFWKWTDHSKKENFKGFVNNIHSVGPHYDKSYSMFDTSLPKPLKCPHAKSCKGGIDSECHQGYQGNLCATCSESFYFRFNSCLKCPRLALTISSSILVIALFVAVFLMVLWGDSKRADNNRTVADVVMSCFKIVIGFYQVIAGIFSALAKVQWPVVLISTEKVLKAFEGNILQIIKDGSENEARIYPLNKICYAKAPDMGV
;
A
#
# COMPACT_ATOMS: atom_id res chain seq x y z
N MET A 1 26.66 -33.12 -36.54
CA MET A 1 25.75 -32.07 -36.03
C MET A 1 26.61 -30.82 -35.86
N GLY A 2 26.67 -29.99 -36.90
CA GLY A 2 27.52 -28.79 -36.92
C GLY A 2 26.85 -27.68 -36.12
N GLN A 3 27.57 -27.12 -35.16
CA GLN A 3 27.18 -25.92 -34.46
C GLN A 3 27.45 -24.77 -35.42
N ASP A 4 26.43 -24.38 -36.21
CA ASP A 4 26.56 -23.21 -37.08
C ASP A 4 26.77 -21.98 -36.20
N ASP A 5 28.00 -21.48 -36.21
CA ASP A 5 28.39 -20.25 -35.52
C ASP A 5 27.59 -19.09 -36.14
N CYS A 6 26.49 -18.70 -35.48
CA CYS A 6 25.70 -17.55 -35.89
C CYS A 6 26.60 -16.31 -35.98
N LYS A 7 26.73 -15.76 -37.18
CA LYS A 7 27.46 -14.49 -37.39
C LYS A 7 26.77 -13.39 -36.59
N ARG A 8 27.53 -12.76 -35.70
CA ARG A 8 27.01 -11.69 -34.82
C ARG A 8 27.04 -10.37 -35.55
N CYS A 9 26.02 -9.56 -35.32
CA CYS A 9 26.02 -8.17 -35.74
C CYS A 9 27.11 -7.38 -35.01
N SER A 10 27.61 -6.33 -35.65
CA SER A 10 28.58 -5.43 -35.04
C SER A 10 27.95 -4.66 -33.87
N ILE A 11 28.80 -4.13 -32.99
CA ILE A 11 28.35 -3.25 -31.89
C ILE A 11 27.49 -2.12 -32.45
N GLY A 12 26.36 -1.83 -31.79
CA GLY A 12 25.43 -0.80 -32.25
C GLY A 12 24.49 -1.25 -33.38
N THR A 13 24.45 -2.54 -33.70
CA THR A 13 23.54 -3.11 -34.71
C THR A 13 22.86 -4.40 -34.23
N PHE A 14 21.71 -4.73 -34.81
CA PHE A 14 20.89 -5.88 -34.46
C PHE A 14 20.13 -6.43 -35.67
N VAL A 15 19.57 -7.64 -35.58
CA VAL A 15 18.67 -8.19 -36.60
C VAL A 15 17.22 -7.91 -36.18
N SER A 16 16.45 -7.22 -37.02
CA SER A 16 15.03 -6.97 -36.77
C SER A 16 14.18 -8.23 -36.97
N GLU A 17 12.98 -8.26 -36.40
CA GLU A 17 12.07 -9.43 -36.55
C GLU A 17 11.79 -9.77 -38.03
N GLN A 18 11.67 -8.76 -38.90
CA GLN A 18 11.43 -8.92 -40.34
C GLN A 18 12.62 -9.52 -41.09
N ARG A 19 13.84 -9.34 -40.59
CA ARG A 19 15.07 -9.85 -41.19
C ARG A 19 15.58 -11.12 -40.51
N SER A 20 14.87 -11.61 -39.49
CA SER A 20 15.20 -12.83 -38.76
C SER A 20 15.07 -14.05 -39.68
N PRO A 21 16.04 -14.99 -39.68
CA PRO A 21 17.12 -15.17 -38.70
C PRO A 21 18.40 -14.37 -38.95
N GLY A 22 18.48 -13.55 -40.01
CA GLY A 22 19.63 -12.72 -40.37
C GLY A 22 20.86 -13.56 -40.74
N THR A 23 21.01 -13.90 -42.01
CA THR A 23 22.08 -14.80 -42.48
C THR A 23 23.31 -14.05 -42.99
N THR A 24 23.18 -12.75 -43.24
CA THR A 24 24.23 -11.91 -43.82
C THR A 24 24.47 -10.64 -43.00
N ALA A 25 25.63 -10.01 -43.17
CA ALA A 25 25.94 -8.76 -42.48
C ALA A 25 25.00 -7.60 -42.89
N ALA A 26 24.39 -7.66 -44.07
CA ALA A 26 23.42 -6.66 -44.54
C ALA A 26 22.07 -6.74 -43.79
N ASP A 27 21.79 -7.85 -43.11
CA ASP A 27 20.59 -8.02 -42.30
C ASP A 27 20.67 -7.26 -40.98
N CYS A 28 21.88 -6.89 -40.55
CA CYS A 28 22.12 -6.06 -39.37
C CYS A 28 21.70 -4.61 -39.64
N VAL A 29 20.79 -4.10 -38.82
CA VAL A 29 20.32 -2.72 -38.82
C VAL A 29 20.84 -1.96 -37.59
N ALA A 30 20.95 -0.65 -37.70
CA ALA A 30 21.37 0.20 -36.59
C ALA A 30 20.39 0.13 -35.41
N CYS A 31 20.93 0.25 -34.18
CA CYS A 31 20.14 0.28 -32.97
C CYS A 31 19.05 1.39 -33.02
N PRO A 32 17.83 1.13 -32.52
CA PRO A 32 16.75 2.11 -32.49
C PRO A 32 17.04 3.29 -31.53
N TYR A 33 16.28 4.38 -31.66
CA TYR A 33 16.36 5.50 -30.72
C TYR A 33 16.11 5.07 -29.26
N GLY A 34 16.82 5.71 -28.32
CA GLY A 34 16.68 5.45 -26.88
C GLY A 34 17.39 4.19 -26.39
N THR A 35 18.25 3.58 -27.21
CA THR A 35 19.03 2.37 -26.87
C THR A 35 20.54 2.63 -26.78
N LEU A 36 21.25 1.69 -26.17
CA LEU A 36 22.70 1.65 -26.06
C LEU A 36 23.31 1.16 -27.38
N SER A 37 24.17 1.98 -27.99
CA SER A 37 24.89 1.64 -29.22
C SER A 37 26.32 1.13 -29.00
N ASN A 38 26.78 1.06 -27.74
CA ASN A 38 28.11 0.61 -27.37
C ASN A 38 28.19 -0.87 -26.96
N GLU A 39 27.07 -1.60 -27.04
CA GLU A 39 26.98 -3.02 -26.73
C GLU A 39 26.50 -3.81 -27.96
N THR A 40 26.74 -5.11 -27.98
CA THR A 40 26.17 -6.00 -28.99
C THR A 40 24.70 -6.26 -28.69
N ALA A 41 23.84 -6.12 -29.69
CA ALA A 41 22.49 -6.61 -29.60
C ALA A 41 22.51 -8.13 -29.76
N GLU A 42 22.06 -8.85 -28.73
CA GLU A 42 21.96 -10.31 -28.71
C GLU A 42 20.79 -10.75 -29.64
N HIS A 43 19.86 -11.59 -29.15
CA HIS A 43 18.69 -12.04 -29.92
C HIS A 43 17.49 -11.08 -29.85
N ARG A 44 17.74 -9.77 -29.77
CA ARG A 44 16.73 -8.70 -29.65
C ARG A 44 17.33 -7.35 -30.06
N ALA A 45 16.51 -6.30 -30.17
CA ALA A 45 17.06 -4.95 -30.32
C ALA A 45 17.93 -4.55 -29.13
N CYS A 46 18.82 -3.59 -29.38
CA CYS A 46 19.75 -3.05 -28.40
C CYS A 46 19.05 -2.63 -27.10
N ARG A 47 19.76 -2.74 -25.98
CA ARG A 47 19.20 -2.46 -24.64
C ARG A 47 18.85 -0.98 -24.52
N CYS A 48 17.74 -0.67 -23.87
CA CYS A 48 17.34 0.70 -23.59
C CYS A 48 18.38 1.41 -22.70
N LEU A 49 18.48 2.73 -22.86
CA LEU A 49 19.18 3.60 -21.92
C LEU A 49 18.55 3.51 -20.52
N ARG A 50 19.29 3.95 -19.50
CA ARG A 50 18.73 4.05 -18.14
C ARG A 50 17.52 4.99 -18.13
N ASN A 51 16.47 4.62 -17.39
CA ASN A 51 15.18 5.32 -17.37
C ASN A 51 14.49 5.40 -18.75
N PHE A 52 14.70 4.41 -19.61
CA PHE A 52 13.93 4.22 -20.83
C PHE A 52 13.27 2.84 -20.81
N TYR A 53 12.15 2.72 -21.49
CA TYR A 53 11.41 1.46 -21.65
C TYR A 53 10.95 1.31 -23.09
N ARG A 54 10.56 0.10 -23.50
CA ARG A 54 9.97 -0.14 -24.81
C ARG A 54 8.71 -0.99 -24.70
N LEU A 55 7.86 -0.89 -25.71
CA LEU A 55 6.66 -1.72 -25.87
C LEU A 55 6.75 -2.61 -27.12
N ASP A 56 7.93 -2.68 -27.72
CA ASP A 56 8.26 -3.56 -28.84
C ASP A 56 9.65 -4.12 -28.58
N ARG A 57 9.79 -5.45 -28.61
CA ARG A 57 11.07 -6.17 -28.39
C ARG A 57 12.15 -5.75 -29.39
N PHE A 58 11.78 -5.34 -30.60
CA PHE A 58 12.70 -4.93 -31.66
C PHE A 58 12.63 -3.43 -31.98
N GLY A 59 11.76 -2.69 -31.27
CA GLY A 59 11.48 -1.28 -31.50
C GLY A 59 12.32 -0.30 -30.67
N PRO A 60 12.02 1.01 -30.79
CA PRO A 60 12.69 2.07 -30.03
C PRO A 60 12.29 2.09 -28.56
N CYS A 61 13.12 2.74 -27.75
CA CYS A 61 12.80 3.01 -26.36
C CYS A 61 12.33 4.45 -26.16
N THR A 62 11.38 4.61 -25.25
CA THR A 62 10.78 5.87 -24.85
C THR A 62 11.27 6.25 -23.46
N ALA A 63 11.45 7.56 -23.22
CA ALA A 63 11.82 8.07 -21.90
C ALA A 63 10.76 7.71 -20.85
N CYS A 64 11.21 7.26 -19.68
CA CYS A 64 10.33 6.93 -18.57
C CYS A 64 9.67 8.20 -18.03
N PRO A 65 8.36 8.17 -17.73
CA PRO A 65 7.71 9.25 -17.02
C PRO A 65 8.38 9.53 -15.67
N PRO A 66 8.39 10.79 -15.19
CA PRO A 66 9.07 11.15 -13.95
C PRO A 66 8.46 10.49 -12.70
N ASN A 67 7.18 10.10 -12.77
CA ASN A 67 6.46 9.49 -11.65
C ASN A 67 5.53 8.36 -12.14
N GLY A 68 5.29 7.39 -11.27
CA GLY A 68 4.31 6.32 -11.47
C GLY A 68 4.86 5.03 -12.07
N LEU A 69 6.00 5.08 -12.76
CA LEU A 69 6.67 3.93 -13.35
C LEU A 69 8.13 3.84 -12.90
N VAL A 70 8.64 2.61 -12.85
CA VAL A 70 10.04 2.24 -12.71
C VAL A 70 10.42 1.58 -14.03
N CYS A 71 11.27 2.25 -14.80
CA CYS A 71 11.70 1.76 -16.11
C CYS A 71 13.13 1.21 -16.04
N GLU A 72 13.23 -0.12 -15.97
CA GLU A 72 14.48 -0.83 -15.87
C GLU A 72 14.46 -2.05 -16.80
N LYS A 73 15.64 -2.40 -17.35
CA LYS A 73 15.83 -3.59 -18.19
C LYS A 73 14.80 -3.69 -19.32
N ASP A 74 14.60 -2.59 -20.05
CA ASP A 74 13.69 -2.45 -21.19
C ASP A 74 12.18 -2.45 -20.85
N THR A 75 11.80 -2.61 -19.58
CA THR A 75 10.40 -2.73 -19.15
C THR A 75 9.93 -1.49 -18.40
N ALA A 76 8.62 -1.23 -18.42
CA ALA A 76 7.98 -0.20 -17.60
C ALA A 76 7.06 -0.85 -16.57
N ILE A 77 7.53 -0.92 -15.32
CA ILE A 77 6.80 -1.54 -14.23
C ILE A 77 6.22 -0.45 -13.32
N LEU A 78 5.07 -0.72 -12.72
CA LEU A 78 4.42 0.24 -11.83
C LEU A 78 5.26 0.49 -10.58
N ALA A 79 5.48 1.76 -10.26
CA ALA A 79 6.19 2.16 -9.05
C ALA A 79 5.37 1.81 -7.77
N PRO A 80 6.02 1.66 -6.61
CA PRO A 80 5.32 1.51 -5.34
C PRO A 80 4.33 2.65 -5.09
N ASN A 81 3.23 2.39 -4.40
CA ASN A 81 2.10 3.32 -4.17
C ASN A 81 1.29 3.72 -5.41
N TYR A 82 1.48 3.06 -6.55
CA TYR A 82 0.64 3.23 -7.73
C TYR A 82 -0.16 1.95 -8.03
N PHE A 83 -1.25 2.12 -8.78
CA PHE A 83 -2.17 1.06 -9.21
C PHE A 83 -2.48 1.18 -10.71
N TRP A 84 -2.51 0.05 -11.42
CA TRP A 84 -3.00 -0.03 -12.78
C TRP A 84 -4.52 -0.13 -12.81
N LYS A 85 -5.16 0.76 -13.56
CA LYS A 85 -6.58 0.60 -13.92
C LYS A 85 -6.67 0.17 -15.37
N TRP A 86 -6.65 -1.15 -15.59
CA TRP A 86 -6.87 -1.74 -16.90
C TRP A 86 -8.35 -1.64 -17.28
N THR A 87 -8.63 -1.31 -18.54
CA THR A 87 -10.00 -1.32 -19.08
C THR A 87 -10.50 -2.75 -19.33
N ASP A 88 -9.57 -3.66 -19.63
CA ASP A 88 -9.84 -5.04 -20.00
C ASP A 88 -8.77 -5.96 -19.38
N HIS A 89 -9.20 -7.11 -18.86
CA HIS A 89 -8.32 -8.15 -18.33
C HIS A 89 -7.41 -8.74 -19.43
N SER A 90 -7.88 -8.83 -20.68
CA SER A 90 -7.09 -9.34 -21.80
C SER A 90 -5.85 -8.48 -22.06
N LYS A 91 -5.99 -7.15 -22.00
CA LYS A 91 -4.86 -6.21 -22.16
C LYS A 91 -3.83 -6.36 -21.05
N LYS A 92 -4.29 -6.59 -19.82
CA LYS A 92 -3.41 -6.85 -18.67
C LYS A 92 -2.58 -8.12 -18.90
N GLU A 93 -3.22 -9.22 -19.31
CA GLU A 93 -2.53 -10.48 -19.58
C GLU A 93 -1.57 -10.37 -20.77
N ASN A 94 -1.94 -9.64 -21.82
CA ASN A 94 -1.06 -9.36 -22.94
C ASN A 94 0.19 -8.58 -22.50
N PHE A 95 0.02 -7.52 -21.71
CA PHE A 95 1.15 -6.78 -21.15
C PHE A 95 2.05 -7.66 -20.27
N LYS A 96 1.47 -8.52 -19.44
CA LYS A 96 2.21 -9.48 -18.61
C LYS A 96 3.00 -10.48 -19.46
N GLY A 97 2.39 -11.00 -20.52
CA GLY A 97 3.04 -11.86 -21.51
C GLY A 97 4.23 -11.15 -22.17
N PHE A 98 4.04 -9.90 -22.61
CA PHE A 98 5.08 -9.06 -23.20
C PHE A 98 6.27 -8.82 -22.24
N VAL A 99 6.01 -8.43 -20.99
CA VAL A 99 7.06 -8.19 -19.99
C VAL A 99 7.89 -9.46 -19.74
N ASN A 100 7.23 -10.62 -19.60
CA ASN A 100 7.92 -11.90 -19.47
C ASN A 100 8.75 -12.24 -20.73
N ASN A 101 8.21 -11.93 -21.91
CA ASN A 101 8.85 -12.22 -23.19
C ASN A 101 10.09 -11.34 -23.43
N ILE A 102 10.11 -10.08 -22.98
CA ILE A 102 11.27 -9.17 -23.11
C ILE A 102 12.54 -9.72 -22.47
N HIS A 103 12.40 -10.50 -21.40
CA HIS A 103 13.51 -11.08 -20.64
C HIS A 103 14.03 -12.41 -21.22
N SER A 104 13.44 -12.92 -22.30
CA SER A 104 13.98 -14.10 -22.97
C SER A 104 15.24 -13.76 -23.77
N VAL A 105 16.34 -14.41 -23.40
CA VAL A 105 17.69 -14.11 -23.91
C VAL A 105 17.98 -14.82 -25.25
N GLY A 106 17.22 -15.86 -25.58
CA GLY A 106 17.47 -16.70 -26.75
C GLY A 106 16.71 -16.31 -28.03
N PRO A 107 16.97 -17.03 -29.14
CA PRO A 107 16.23 -16.88 -30.40
C PRO A 107 14.80 -17.41 -30.31
N HIS A 108 14.51 -18.22 -29.28
CA HIS A 108 13.18 -18.78 -29.03
C HIS A 108 12.45 -17.85 -28.07
N TYR A 109 11.44 -17.17 -28.61
CA TYR A 109 10.56 -16.28 -27.88
C TYR A 109 9.15 -16.37 -28.44
N ASP A 110 8.16 -15.94 -27.67
CA ASP A 110 6.79 -15.93 -28.14
C ASP A 110 6.55 -14.71 -29.03
N LYS A 111 6.34 -14.95 -30.32
CA LYS A 111 6.06 -13.89 -31.31
C LYS A 111 4.73 -13.19 -31.03
N SER A 112 3.78 -13.85 -30.37
CA SER A 112 2.48 -13.26 -30.00
C SER A 112 2.63 -12.14 -28.97
N TYR A 113 3.71 -12.18 -28.19
CA TYR A 113 4.05 -11.19 -27.17
C TYR A 113 5.33 -10.42 -27.54
N SER A 114 5.69 -10.31 -28.82
CA SER A 114 6.87 -9.55 -29.26
C SER A 114 6.64 -8.04 -29.16
N MET A 115 5.40 -7.61 -29.28
CA MET A 115 4.97 -6.21 -29.25
C MET A 115 3.69 -6.07 -28.43
N PHE A 116 3.64 -5.02 -27.61
CA PHE A 116 2.44 -4.53 -26.96
C PHE A 116 1.97 -3.28 -27.72
N ASP A 117 1.00 -3.48 -28.61
CA ASP A 117 0.47 -2.48 -29.55
C ASP A 117 -0.42 -1.40 -28.89
N THR A 118 -0.82 -1.65 -27.65
CA THR A 118 -1.75 -0.80 -26.92
C THR A 118 -1.00 0.20 -26.03
N SER A 119 -1.62 1.35 -25.73
CA SER A 119 -1.05 2.28 -24.76
C SER A 119 -1.19 1.76 -23.33
N LEU A 120 -0.14 1.96 -22.52
CA LEU A 120 -0.22 1.68 -21.09
C LEU A 120 -1.25 2.61 -20.44
N PRO A 121 -2.11 2.09 -19.53
CA PRO A 121 -3.03 2.93 -18.79
C PRO A 121 -2.26 3.94 -17.94
N LYS A 122 -2.86 5.06 -17.57
CA LYS A 122 -2.19 6.05 -16.71
C LYS A 122 -2.00 5.47 -15.30
N PRO A 123 -0.78 5.48 -14.73
CA PRO A 123 -0.55 5.08 -13.34
C PRO A 123 -1.37 5.93 -12.37
N LEU A 124 -2.16 5.29 -11.52
CA LEU A 124 -2.98 5.98 -10.51
C LEU A 124 -2.31 5.88 -9.15
N LYS A 125 -2.19 7.01 -8.44
CA LYS A 125 -1.66 7.00 -7.07
C LYS A 125 -2.70 6.42 -6.12
N CYS A 126 -2.26 5.56 -5.21
CA CYS A 126 -3.15 4.94 -4.24
C CYS A 126 -3.56 5.92 -3.14
N PRO A 127 -4.79 5.80 -2.60
CA PRO A 127 -5.33 6.74 -1.63
C PRO A 127 -4.61 6.68 -0.27
N HIS A 128 -4.17 5.49 0.13
CA HIS A 128 -3.41 5.29 1.37
C HIS A 128 -1.94 5.04 1.04
N ALA A 129 -1.05 5.73 1.75
CA ALA A 129 0.37 5.48 1.62
C ALA A 129 0.66 4.02 2.01
N LYS A 130 1.46 3.33 1.19
CA LYS A 130 1.84 1.91 1.35
C LYS A 130 0.68 0.91 1.21
N SER A 131 -0.46 1.28 0.61
CA SER A 131 -1.50 0.28 0.31
C SER A 131 -1.18 -0.56 -0.93
N CYS A 132 -0.51 0.04 -1.93
CA CYS A 132 -0.17 -0.63 -3.18
C CYS A 132 1.33 -0.94 -3.25
N LYS A 133 1.66 -2.19 -3.55
CA LYS A 133 3.05 -2.62 -3.78
C LYS A 133 3.60 -2.10 -5.10
N GLY A 134 2.72 -1.82 -6.08
CA GLY A 134 3.11 -1.58 -7.47
C GLY A 134 3.24 -2.90 -8.24
N GLY A 135 4.19 -2.98 -9.16
CA GLY A 135 4.45 -4.18 -9.97
C GLY A 135 3.52 -4.34 -11.17
N ILE A 136 3.64 -5.48 -11.86
CA ILE A 136 2.83 -5.81 -13.06
C ILE A 136 1.36 -6.00 -12.69
N ASP A 137 1.10 -6.71 -11.59
CA ASP A 137 -0.25 -7.09 -11.16
C ASP A 137 -0.94 -6.08 -10.24
N SER A 138 -0.27 -4.97 -9.86
CA SER A 138 -0.80 -3.97 -8.91
C SER A 138 -1.25 -4.59 -7.59
N GLU A 139 -0.41 -5.44 -7.01
CA GLU A 139 -0.73 -6.13 -5.77
C GLU A 139 -0.92 -5.16 -4.59
N CYS A 140 -1.88 -5.49 -3.74
CA CYS A 140 -2.08 -4.79 -2.47
C CYS A 140 -1.14 -5.31 -1.39
N HIS A 141 -0.75 -4.42 -0.48
CA HIS A 141 -0.12 -4.80 0.78
C HIS A 141 -1.11 -5.55 1.68
N GLN A 142 -0.57 -6.31 2.62
CA GLN A 142 -1.37 -7.07 3.58
C GLN A 142 -2.33 -6.16 4.34
N GLY A 143 -3.59 -6.57 4.42
CA GLY A 143 -4.64 -5.82 5.09
C GLY A 143 -5.44 -4.90 4.18
N TYR A 144 -5.00 -4.68 2.94
CA TYR A 144 -5.72 -3.91 1.92
C TYR A 144 -6.23 -4.82 0.80
N GLN A 145 -7.34 -4.44 0.18
CA GLN A 145 -7.99 -5.16 -0.92
C GLN A 145 -8.81 -4.23 -1.80
N GLY A 146 -9.26 -4.76 -2.94
CA GLY A 146 -10.10 -4.05 -3.91
C GLY A 146 -9.34 -3.09 -4.81
N ASN A 147 -10.08 -2.34 -5.63
CA ASN A 147 -9.52 -1.38 -6.56
C ASN A 147 -8.74 -0.29 -5.82
N LEU A 148 -7.55 0.05 -6.31
CA LEU A 148 -6.62 1.00 -5.68
C LEU A 148 -6.18 0.60 -4.25
N CYS A 149 -6.45 -0.64 -3.83
CA CYS A 149 -6.20 -1.10 -2.46
C CYS A 149 -6.83 -0.15 -1.43
N ALA A 150 -8.03 0.36 -1.73
CA ALA A 150 -8.70 1.41 -0.96
C ALA A 150 -9.51 0.86 0.23
N THR A 151 -9.75 -0.46 0.27
CA THR A 151 -10.60 -1.09 1.28
C THR A 151 -9.77 -2.03 2.16
N CYS A 152 -10.10 -2.14 3.45
CA CYS A 152 -9.46 -3.13 4.31
C CYS A 152 -9.99 -4.54 4.07
N SER A 153 -9.12 -5.54 4.23
CA SER A 153 -9.49 -6.96 4.18
C SER A 153 -10.26 -7.40 5.43
N GLU A 154 -10.84 -8.60 5.42
CA GLU A 154 -11.82 -9.04 6.43
C GLU A 154 -11.31 -9.09 7.88
N SER A 155 -10.00 -9.26 8.09
CA SER A 155 -9.37 -9.29 9.42
C SER A 155 -8.75 -7.95 9.83
N PHE A 156 -9.02 -6.89 9.05
CA PHE A 156 -8.48 -5.56 9.25
C PHE A 156 -9.60 -4.53 9.32
N TYR A 157 -9.39 -3.50 10.12
CA TYR A 157 -10.28 -2.35 10.23
C TYR A 157 -9.52 -1.08 9.88
N PHE A 158 -10.23 -0.10 9.33
CA PHE A 158 -9.62 1.16 8.94
C PHE A 158 -9.52 2.10 10.13
N ARG A 159 -8.31 2.60 10.42
CA ARG A 159 -8.07 3.58 11.48
C ARG A 159 -6.82 4.41 11.15
N PHE A 160 -6.85 5.71 11.43
CA PHE A 160 -5.71 6.63 11.18
C PHE A 160 -5.12 6.53 9.77
N ASN A 161 -5.97 6.51 8.74
CA ASN A 161 -5.56 6.41 7.33
C ASN A 161 -4.78 5.12 6.98
N SER A 162 -4.97 4.04 7.74
CA SER A 162 -4.33 2.75 7.51
C SER A 162 -5.22 1.57 7.93
N CYS A 163 -4.98 0.40 7.34
CA CYS A 163 -5.67 -0.83 7.73
C CYS A 163 -4.88 -1.53 8.84
N LEU A 164 -5.48 -1.63 10.03
CA LEU A 164 -4.90 -2.30 11.19
C LEU A 164 -5.56 -3.65 11.42
N LYS A 165 -4.77 -4.63 11.84
CA LYS A 165 -5.28 -5.98 12.14
C LYS A 165 -6.20 -5.93 13.36
N CYS A 166 -7.36 -6.58 13.29
CA CYS A 166 -8.25 -6.70 14.44
C CYS A 166 -7.54 -7.45 15.58
N PRO A 167 -7.63 -6.97 16.84
CA PRO A 167 -7.07 -7.68 17.98
C PRO A 167 -7.80 -9.02 18.18
N ARG A 168 -7.07 -10.06 18.61
CA ARG A 168 -7.68 -11.35 18.97
C ARG A 168 -8.49 -11.18 20.26
N LEU A 169 -9.71 -11.72 20.31
CA LEU A 169 -10.58 -11.65 21.48
C LEU A 169 -9.92 -12.17 22.76
N ALA A 170 -9.08 -13.19 22.66
CA ALA A 170 -8.32 -13.72 23.80
C ALA A 170 -7.35 -12.70 24.41
N LEU A 171 -6.72 -11.83 23.60
CA LEU A 171 -5.81 -10.79 24.09
C LEU A 171 -6.58 -9.65 24.77
N THR A 172 -7.75 -9.28 24.23
CA THR A 172 -8.61 -8.29 24.90
C THR A 172 -9.20 -8.83 26.20
N ILE A 173 -9.64 -10.09 26.23
CA ILE A 173 -10.21 -10.72 27.42
C ILE A 173 -9.14 -10.89 28.51
N SER A 174 -7.95 -11.40 28.17
CA SER A 174 -6.86 -11.54 29.14
C SER A 174 -6.41 -10.20 29.72
N SER A 175 -6.28 -9.16 28.89
CA SER A 175 -5.99 -7.80 29.35
C SER A 175 -7.07 -7.29 30.30
N SER A 176 -8.35 -7.50 29.99
CA SER A 176 -9.46 -7.07 30.84
C SER A 176 -9.49 -7.84 32.17
N ILE A 177 -9.29 -9.16 32.15
CA ILE A 177 -9.26 -9.99 33.36
C ILE A 177 -8.11 -9.58 34.27
N LEU A 178 -6.92 -9.30 33.71
CA LEU A 178 -5.76 -8.87 34.50
C LEU A 178 -6.04 -7.56 35.23
N VAL A 179 -6.65 -6.57 34.56
CA VAL A 179 -7.03 -5.30 35.17
C VAL A 179 -8.05 -5.52 36.29
N ILE A 180 -9.07 -6.35 36.06
CA ILE A 180 -10.09 -6.68 37.08
C ILE A 180 -9.45 -7.39 38.27
N ALA A 181 -8.55 -8.35 38.05
CA ALA A 181 -7.88 -9.09 39.11
C ALA A 181 -7.00 -8.18 39.98
N LEU A 182 -6.28 -7.23 39.38
CA LEU A 182 -5.52 -6.20 40.11
C LEU A 182 -6.45 -5.32 40.96
N PHE A 183 -7.59 -4.90 40.43
CA PHE A 183 -8.59 -4.15 41.18
C PHE A 183 -9.13 -4.93 42.38
N VAL A 184 -9.47 -6.20 42.19
CA VAL A 184 -9.94 -7.08 43.26
C VAL A 184 -8.86 -7.29 44.32
N ALA A 185 -7.59 -7.48 43.93
CA ALA A 185 -6.48 -7.64 44.87
C ALA A 185 -6.27 -6.40 45.75
N VAL A 186 -6.34 -5.20 45.18
CA VAL A 186 -6.29 -3.94 45.94
C VAL A 186 -7.47 -3.85 46.91
N PHE A 187 -8.67 -4.22 46.45
CA PHE A 187 -9.87 -4.20 47.28
C PHE A 187 -9.75 -5.16 48.47
N LEU A 188 -9.25 -6.38 48.25
CA LEU A 188 -9.00 -7.37 49.30
C LEU A 188 -7.91 -6.92 50.27
N MET A 189 -6.82 -6.32 49.78
CA MET A 189 -5.77 -5.76 50.65
C MET A 189 -6.30 -4.66 51.56
N VAL A 190 -7.19 -3.79 51.07
CA VAL A 190 -7.83 -2.74 51.89
C VAL A 190 -8.76 -3.35 52.93
N LEU A 191 -9.61 -4.31 52.55
CA LEU A 191 -10.52 -4.99 53.48
C LEU A 191 -9.77 -5.81 54.55
N TRP A 192 -8.70 -6.49 54.19
CA TRP A 192 -7.86 -7.22 55.14
C TRP A 192 -7.06 -6.29 56.06
N GLY A 193 -6.61 -5.14 55.54
CA GLY A 193 -5.95 -4.10 56.33
C GLY A 193 -6.85 -3.55 57.45
N ASP A 194 -8.14 -3.38 57.16
CA ASP A 194 -9.14 -2.91 58.14
C ASP A 194 -9.64 -4.01 59.07
N SER A 195 -9.75 -5.27 58.60
CA SER A 195 -10.09 -6.41 59.47
C SER A 195 -9.09 -6.62 60.61
N LYS A 196 -7.84 -6.16 60.44
CA LYS A 196 -6.82 -6.18 61.50
C LYS A 196 -6.93 -4.99 62.48
N ARG A 197 -7.78 -4.00 62.17
CA ARG A 197 -8.13 -2.83 62.98
C ARG A 197 -9.66 -2.83 63.23
N ALA A 198 -10.15 -3.88 63.88
CA ALA A 198 -11.55 -3.91 64.31
C ALA A 198 -11.76 -2.90 65.46
N ASP A 199 -12.32 -1.73 65.16
CA ASP A 199 -13.42 -1.08 65.91
C ASP A 199 -13.84 0.24 65.24
N ASN A 200 -14.79 0.21 64.27
CA ASN A 200 -15.81 1.25 64.10
C ASN A 200 -16.70 1.03 62.85
N ASN A 201 -17.99 1.25 63.06
CA ASN A 201 -19.08 0.80 62.20
C ASN A 201 -19.38 1.70 60.97
N ARG A 202 -18.44 2.53 60.46
CA ARG A 202 -18.73 3.50 59.36
C ARG A 202 -17.63 3.78 58.32
N THR A 203 -16.46 3.16 58.36
CA THR A 203 -15.32 3.56 57.48
C THR A 203 -15.26 2.83 56.13
N VAL A 204 -15.65 1.55 56.09
CA VAL A 204 -15.47 0.69 54.90
C VAL A 204 -16.33 1.15 53.72
N ALA A 205 -17.59 1.52 53.95
CA ALA A 205 -18.50 1.96 52.88
C ALA A 205 -18.03 3.26 52.19
N ASP A 206 -17.41 4.17 52.94
CA ASP A 206 -16.91 5.45 52.43
C ASP A 206 -15.65 5.28 51.57
N VAL A 207 -14.74 4.39 51.98
CA VAL A 207 -13.55 4.03 51.20
C VAL A 207 -13.94 3.33 49.90
N VAL A 208 -14.89 2.39 49.96
CA VAL A 208 -15.42 1.69 48.78
C VAL A 208 -16.08 2.68 47.82
N MET A 209 -16.91 3.60 48.32
CA MET A 209 -17.52 4.68 47.53
C MET A 209 -16.47 5.59 46.87
N SER A 210 -15.38 5.91 47.58
CA SER A 210 -14.27 6.71 47.05
C SER A 210 -13.55 5.99 45.91
N CYS A 211 -13.27 4.69 46.05
CA CYS A 211 -12.65 3.87 45.01
C CYS A 211 -13.53 3.76 43.75
N PHE A 212 -14.84 3.53 43.91
CA PHE A 212 -15.76 3.51 42.78
C PHE A 212 -15.81 4.86 42.04
N LYS A 213 -15.78 5.98 42.77
CA LYS A 213 -15.72 7.32 42.16
C LYS A 213 -14.45 7.51 41.31
N ILE A 214 -13.29 7.02 41.75
CA ILE A 214 -12.04 7.12 40.99
C ILE A 214 -12.14 6.31 39.68
N VAL A 215 -12.67 5.08 39.74
CA VAL A 215 -12.83 4.21 38.56
C VAL A 215 -13.80 4.82 37.55
N ILE A 216 -14.95 5.32 38.03
CA ILE A 216 -15.95 5.97 37.18
C ILE A 216 -15.37 7.24 36.57
N GLY A 217 -14.64 8.05 37.34
CA GLY A 217 -13.96 9.25 36.84
C GLY A 217 -12.92 8.93 35.76
N PHE A 218 -12.10 7.91 35.95
CA PHE A 218 -11.13 7.46 34.95
C PHE A 218 -11.81 6.97 33.67
N TYR A 219 -12.87 6.16 33.80
CA TYR A 219 -13.63 5.67 32.65
C TYR A 219 -14.33 6.82 31.91
N GLN A 220 -14.88 7.81 32.62
CA GLN A 220 -15.44 9.02 32.03
C GLN A 220 -14.40 9.82 31.25
N VAL A 221 -13.19 9.99 31.78
CA VAL A 221 -12.10 10.70 31.09
C VAL A 221 -11.69 9.94 29.83
N ILE A 222 -11.50 8.63 29.91
CA ILE A 222 -11.17 7.80 28.74
C ILE A 222 -12.30 7.81 27.70
N ALA A 223 -13.55 7.65 28.12
CA ALA A 223 -14.70 7.71 27.22
C ALA A 223 -14.84 9.10 26.57
N GLY A 224 -14.55 10.17 27.31
CA GLY A 224 -14.46 11.54 26.80
C GLY A 224 -13.37 11.69 25.75
N ILE A 225 -12.16 11.18 26.03
CA ILE A 225 -11.02 11.18 25.09
C ILE A 225 -11.36 10.37 23.83
N PHE A 226 -11.90 9.15 23.96
CA PHE A 226 -12.28 8.33 22.81
C PHE A 226 -13.42 8.94 22.01
N SER A 227 -14.42 9.55 22.66
CA SER A 227 -15.52 10.24 21.98
C SER A 227 -15.01 11.47 21.21
N ALA A 228 -14.09 12.23 21.80
CA ALA A 228 -13.41 13.33 21.11
C ALA A 228 -12.58 12.81 19.92
N LEU A 229 -11.81 11.74 20.11
CA LEU A 229 -10.97 11.14 19.04
C LEU A 229 -11.79 10.47 17.93
N ALA A 230 -12.95 9.90 18.24
CA ALA A 230 -13.83 9.24 17.28
C ALA A 230 -14.67 10.24 16.44
N LYS A 231 -15.00 11.42 17.01
CA LYS A 231 -15.66 12.50 16.28
C LYS A 231 -14.70 13.31 15.40
N VAL A 232 -13.39 13.20 15.63
CA VAL A 232 -12.38 13.82 14.77
C VAL A 232 -12.15 12.88 13.59
N GLN A 233 -12.83 13.15 12.47
CA GLN A 233 -12.27 12.75 11.17
C GLN A 233 -10.87 13.39 11.11
N TRP A 234 -9.82 12.58 10.93
CA TRP A 234 -8.45 13.06 10.80
C TRP A 234 -8.16 13.32 9.32
N PRO A 235 -8.26 14.56 8.82
CA PRO A 235 -7.59 14.97 7.60
C PRO A 235 -6.10 15.19 7.90
N VAL A 236 -5.29 15.15 6.84
CA VAL A 236 -3.81 15.28 6.79
C VAL A 236 -3.26 16.59 7.40
N VAL A 237 -4.12 17.42 7.99
CA VAL A 237 -3.86 18.78 8.47
C VAL A 237 -3.32 18.82 9.91
N LEU A 238 -3.20 17.69 10.61
CA LEU A 238 -2.61 17.65 11.96
C LEU A 238 -1.08 17.86 12.02
N ILE A 239 -0.45 18.20 10.89
CA ILE A 239 0.88 18.85 10.83
C ILE A 239 0.76 20.38 11.06
N SER A 240 -0.42 20.99 10.89
CA SER A 240 -0.65 22.44 11.07
C SER A 240 -1.07 22.84 12.50
N THR A 241 -1.31 21.87 13.37
CA THR A 241 -1.70 22.08 14.79
C THR A 241 -0.56 22.63 15.64
N GLU A 242 0.69 22.56 15.18
CA GLU A 242 1.81 23.31 15.78
C GLU A 242 1.66 24.84 15.58
N LYS A 243 1.04 25.29 14.48
CA LYS A 243 0.87 26.73 14.20
C LYS A 243 -0.34 27.34 14.91
N VAL A 244 -1.38 26.57 15.20
CA VAL A 244 -2.57 27.07 15.92
C VAL A 244 -2.35 27.12 17.42
N LEU A 245 -1.49 26.24 17.98
CA LEU A 245 -1.07 26.37 19.38
C LEU A 245 -0.30 27.69 19.62
N LYS A 246 0.32 28.27 18.58
CA LYS A 246 0.88 29.64 18.60
C LYS A 246 -0.18 30.75 18.50
N ALA A 247 -1.38 30.47 17.98
CA ALA A 247 -2.48 31.45 17.95
C ALA A 247 -3.21 31.58 19.31
N PHE A 248 -2.93 30.66 20.24
CA PHE A 248 -3.29 30.77 21.66
C PHE A 248 -2.53 31.89 22.40
N GLU A 249 -1.72 32.71 21.70
CA GLU A 249 -1.24 34.02 22.17
C GLU A 249 -2.22 35.19 21.92
N GLY A 250 -3.44 34.94 21.42
CA GLY A 250 -4.58 35.85 21.61
C GLY A 250 -4.73 36.99 20.60
N ASN A 251 -5.26 36.69 19.41
CA ASN A 251 -5.95 37.70 18.60
C ASN A 251 -7.13 37.08 17.82
N ILE A 252 -8.33 37.35 18.32
CA ILE A 252 -9.65 36.88 17.82
C ILE A 252 -10.14 37.92 16.81
N LEU A 253 -10.23 37.62 15.49
CA LEU A 253 -11.23 38.23 14.56
C LEU A 253 -11.09 37.90 13.04
N GLN A 254 -10.10 37.15 12.54
CA GLN A 254 -9.84 37.14 11.08
C GLN A 254 -10.20 35.91 10.21
N ILE A 255 -10.74 34.79 10.72
CA ILE A 255 -10.92 33.60 9.84
C ILE A 255 -12.40 33.21 9.67
N ILE A 256 -13.26 34.22 9.48
CA ILE A 256 -14.64 34.07 9.00
C ILE A 256 -14.71 34.66 7.58
N LYS A 257 -14.11 33.99 6.59
CA LYS A 257 -14.38 34.17 5.15
C LYS A 257 -13.48 33.25 4.32
N ASP A 258 -13.99 32.07 3.98
CA ASP A 258 -13.74 31.31 2.74
C ASP A 258 -14.29 29.89 2.99
N GLY A 259 -15.27 29.37 2.28
CA GLY A 259 -15.65 29.67 0.91
C GLY A 259 -15.26 28.49 0.03
N SER A 260 -16.25 27.62 -0.22
CA SER A 260 -16.38 26.70 -1.36
C SER A 260 -15.56 25.40 -1.42
N GLU A 261 -16.34 24.36 -1.73
CA GLU A 261 -16.01 23.10 -2.42
C GLU A 261 -14.89 22.23 -1.84
N ASN A 262 -15.27 21.07 -1.29
CA ASN A 262 -14.71 19.81 -1.76
C ASN A 262 -15.67 18.65 -1.46
N GLU A 263 -16.02 17.95 -2.54
CA GLU A 263 -16.90 16.80 -2.62
C GLU A 263 -16.35 15.62 -1.82
N ALA A 264 -16.89 15.42 -0.61
CA ALA A 264 -16.58 14.26 0.21
C ALA A 264 -17.26 13.02 -0.39
N ARG A 265 -16.53 12.33 -1.26
CA ARG A 265 -16.91 11.00 -1.75
C ARG A 265 -16.99 10.06 -0.55
N ILE A 266 -18.22 9.72 -0.15
CA ILE A 266 -18.53 8.80 0.95
C ILE A 266 -17.98 7.42 0.58
N TYR A 267 -16.83 7.05 1.14
CA TYR A 267 -16.40 5.66 1.18
C TYR A 267 -17.08 4.97 2.38
N PRO A 268 -17.62 3.75 2.22
CA PRO A 268 -18.26 3.03 3.31
C PRO A 268 -17.20 2.61 4.34
N LEU A 269 -16.97 3.48 5.32
CA LEU A 269 -16.16 3.24 6.50
C LEU A 269 -17.09 2.77 7.61
N ASN A 270 -17.25 1.45 7.75
CA ASN A 270 -17.44 0.76 9.02
C ASN A 270 -17.54 -0.75 8.81
N LYS A 271 -16.40 -1.42 8.61
CA LYS A 271 -16.25 -2.77 9.18
C LYS A 271 -15.80 -2.58 10.63
N ILE A 272 -16.78 -2.46 11.52
CA ILE A 272 -16.55 -2.73 12.94
C ILE A 272 -16.03 -4.18 12.98
N CYS A 273 -14.99 -4.48 13.79
CA CYS A 273 -14.51 -5.85 13.96
C CYS A 273 -15.65 -6.68 14.59
N TYR A 274 -16.57 -7.18 13.78
CA TYR A 274 -17.58 -8.14 14.22
C TYR A 274 -16.84 -9.44 14.44
N ALA A 275 -16.96 -9.97 15.67
CA ALA A 275 -16.53 -11.31 16.00
C ALA A 275 -17.23 -12.28 15.04
N LYS A 276 -16.51 -12.76 14.02
CA LYS A 276 -16.95 -13.96 13.30
C LYS A 276 -16.77 -15.09 14.31
N ALA A 277 -17.91 -15.60 14.82
CA ALA A 277 -17.92 -16.77 15.70
C ALA A 277 -17.16 -17.90 15.00
N PRO A 278 -16.38 -18.73 15.75
CA PRO A 278 -15.72 -19.88 15.15
C PRO A 278 -16.80 -20.79 14.53
N ASP A 279 -16.64 -21.10 13.25
CA ASP A 279 -17.40 -22.16 12.59
C ASP A 279 -17.11 -23.46 13.35
N MET A 280 -18.05 -23.87 14.22
CA MET A 280 -18.13 -25.26 14.66
C MET A 280 -18.64 -26.05 13.47
N GLY A 281 -17.71 -26.71 12.77
CA GLY A 281 -18.03 -27.72 11.78
C GLY A 281 -18.89 -28.81 12.42
N VAL A 282 -20.06 -29.00 11.82
CA VAL A 282 -20.87 -30.22 11.96
C VAL A 282 -20.39 -31.21 10.91
#